data_AF-A0A5B6WFY6-F1
#
_entry.id   AF-A0A5B6WFY6-F1
#
_cell.length_a   1.000
_cell.length_b   1.000
_cell.length_c   1.000
_cell.angle_alpha   90.00
_cell.angle_beta   90.00
_cell.angle_gamma   90.00
#
_symmetry.space_group_name_H-M   'P 1'
#
loop_
_entity.id
_entity.type
_entity.pdbx_description
1 polymer ?
#
loop_
_entity_poly.entity_id
_entity_poly.type
_entity_poly.pdbx_seq_one_letter_code
_entity_poly.pdbx_strand_id
1 'polypeptide(L)'
;MILNEAHNSRLTVHPGSTKMYNDLEQFNWWHGMKRDISNFVSKCLICQQIKAEHQIPSGLLQSIMIPEWKWERITMDFVSGLPLPLGKKDAIWVIVDRLKSAHFVSVRTEIRDSPHDFGRNCKRL
;
A
#
# COMPACT_ATOMS: atom_id res chain seq x y z
N MET A 1 -16.83 -29.37 -16.08
CA MET A 1 -17.40 -29.81 -14.79
C MET A 1 -16.43 -29.57 -13.64
N ILE A 2 -15.22 -30.16 -13.66
CA ILE A 2 -14.20 -30.04 -12.61
C ILE A 2 -13.83 -28.59 -12.26
N LEU A 3 -13.53 -27.75 -13.27
CA LEU A 3 -13.17 -26.34 -13.05
C LEU A 3 -14.31 -25.53 -12.42
N ASN A 4 -15.56 -25.81 -12.81
CA ASN A 4 -16.73 -25.11 -12.27
C ASN A 4 -16.96 -25.46 -10.80
N GLU A 5 -16.82 -26.73 -10.44
CA GLU A 5 -16.99 -27.22 -9.08
C GLU A 5 -15.91 -26.68 -8.13
N ALA A 6 -14.64 -26.75 -8.54
CA ALA A 6 -13.52 -26.24 -7.75
C ALA A 6 -13.55 -24.71 -7.59
N HIS A 7 -14.19 -23.98 -8.51
CA HIS A 7 -14.24 -22.54 -8.47
C HIS A 7 -15.48 -21.98 -7.77
N ASN A 8 -16.65 -22.55 -8.06
CA ASN A 8 -17.96 -22.04 -7.64
C ASN A 8 -18.55 -22.79 -6.43
N SER A 9 -17.77 -23.65 -5.76
CA SER A 9 -18.19 -24.25 -4.50
C SER A 9 -18.41 -23.17 -3.44
N ARG A 10 -19.43 -23.36 -2.60
CA ARG A 10 -19.78 -22.43 -1.51
C ARG A 10 -18.62 -22.18 -0.54
N LEU A 11 -17.67 -23.12 -0.46
CA LEU A 11 -16.52 -23.06 0.44
C LEU A 11 -15.26 -22.47 -0.21
N THR A 12 -15.18 -22.35 -1.54
CA THR A 12 -13.91 -22.09 -2.23
C THR A 12 -13.60 -20.61 -2.47
N VAL A 13 -14.53 -19.69 -2.15
CA VAL A 13 -14.36 -18.21 -2.25
C VAL A 13 -13.57 -17.82 -3.51
N HIS A 14 -14.04 -18.28 -4.68
CA HIS A 14 -13.47 -17.91 -5.99
C HIS A 14 -11.92 -17.91 -6.02
N PRO A 15 -11.30 -19.10 -5.92
CA PRO A 15 -9.86 -19.23 -5.80
C PRO A 15 -9.16 -18.68 -7.05
N GLY A 16 -7.98 -18.10 -6.86
CA GLY A 16 -7.14 -17.64 -7.98
C GLY A 16 -6.54 -18.81 -8.74
N SER A 17 -6.02 -18.56 -9.94
CA SER A 17 -5.49 -19.62 -10.83
C SER A 17 -4.42 -20.49 -10.15
N THR A 18 -3.52 -19.89 -9.38
CA THR A 18 -2.46 -20.64 -8.67
C THR A 18 -3.03 -21.56 -7.59
N LYS A 19 -3.94 -21.05 -6.75
CA LYS A 19 -4.58 -21.86 -5.70
C LYS A 19 -5.37 -23.01 -6.32
N MET A 20 -6.19 -22.69 -7.33
CA MET A 20 -7.01 -23.67 -8.02
C MET A 20 -6.17 -24.73 -8.76
N TYR A 21 -4.99 -24.39 -9.28
CA TYR A 21 -4.03 -25.35 -9.82
C TYR A 21 -3.51 -26.29 -8.74
N ASN A 22 -3.01 -25.74 -7.62
CA ASN A 22 -2.44 -26.54 -6.53
C ASN A 22 -3.49 -27.47 -5.89
N ASP A 23 -4.74 -27.02 -5.77
CA ASP A 23 -5.83 -27.82 -5.22
C ASP A 23 -6.20 -28.99 -6.14
N LEU A 24 -6.17 -28.78 -7.46
CA LEU A 24 -6.56 -29.79 -8.45
C LEU A 24 -5.43 -30.76 -8.80
N GLU A 25 -4.16 -30.31 -8.78
CA GLU A 25 -2.98 -31.11 -9.16
C GLU A 25 -2.81 -32.36 -8.27
N GLN A 26 -3.33 -32.33 -7.04
CA GLN A 26 -3.28 -33.45 -6.10
C GLN A 26 -4.17 -34.63 -6.52
N PHE A 27 -5.23 -34.38 -7.29
CA PHE A 27 -6.26 -35.38 -7.58
C PHE A 27 -6.52 -35.58 -9.08
N ASN A 28 -6.09 -34.65 -9.92
CA ASN A 28 -6.38 -34.64 -11.35
C ASN A 28 -5.16 -34.18 -12.15
N TRP A 29 -5.02 -34.71 -13.36
CA TRP A 29 -4.01 -34.26 -14.32
C TRP A 29 -4.55 -34.33 -15.75
N TRP A 30 -4.28 -33.29 -16.54
CA TRP A 30 -4.53 -33.28 -17.98
C TRP A 30 -3.58 -32.33 -18.71
N HIS A 31 -3.40 -32.56 -20.02
CA HIS A 31 -2.55 -31.71 -20.85
C HIS A 31 -3.12 -30.29 -20.94
N GLY A 32 -2.30 -29.29 -20.57
CA GLY A 32 -2.70 -27.88 -20.60
C GLY A 32 -3.45 -27.39 -19.36
N MET A 33 -3.51 -28.18 -18.28
CA MET A 33 -4.23 -27.87 -17.03
C MET A 33 -3.99 -26.44 -16.49
N LYS A 34 -2.74 -25.99 -16.39
CA LYS A 34 -2.42 -24.62 -15.94
C LYS A 34 -3.09 -23.56 -16.82
N ARG A 35 -3.05 -23.75 -18.14
CA ARG A 35 -3.61 -22.82 -19.12
C ARG A 35 -5.13 -22.78 -19.02
N ASP A 36 -5.77 -23.94 -18.88
CA ASP A 36 -7.23 -24.03 -18.82
C ASP A 36 -7.77 -23.42 -17.51
N ILE A 37 -7.08 -23.65 -16.39
CA ILE A 37 -7.40 -23.03 -15.10
C ILE A 37 -7.23 -21.51 -15.18
N SER A 38 -6.13 -21.03 -15.75
CA SER A 38 -5.90 -19.60 -15.96
C SER A 38 -7.00 -18.96 -16.81
N ASN A 39 -7.34 -19.57 -17.95
CA ASN A 39 -8.40 -19.12 -18.85
C ASN A 39 -9.80 -19.17 -18.22
N PHE A 40 -10.04 -20.09 -17.30
CA PHE A 40 -11.32 -20.22 -16.61
C PHE A 40 -11.48 -19.13 -15.55
N VAL A 41 -10.47 -18.97 -14.67
CA VAL A 41 -10.47 -17.95 -13.62
C VAL A 41 -10.46 -16.53 -14.20
N SER A 42 -9.75 -16.31 -15.32
CA SER A 42 -9.70 -15.00 -15.98
C SER A 42 -11.05 -14.55 -16.55
N LYS A 43 -11.99 -15.47 -16.80
CA LYS A 43 -13.36 -15.16 -17.26
C LYS A 43 -14.36 -14.97 -16.11
N CYS A 44 -13.95 -15.18 -14.86
CA CYS A 44 -14.83 -15.03 -13.71
C CYS A 44 -14.95 -13.55 -13.31
N LEU A 45 -16.15 -12.98 -13.44
CA LEU A 45 -16.44 -11.58 -13.12
C LEU A 45 -16.11 -11.22 -11.66
N ILE A 46 -16.39 -12.13 -10.72
CA ILE A 46 -16.13 -11.92 -9.29
C ILE A 46 -14.62 -11.86 -9.04
N CYS A 47 -13.84 -12.76 -9.65
CA CYS A 47 -12.38 -12.70 -9.57
C CYS A 47 -11.81 -11.43 -10.19
N GLN A 48 -12.34 -11.00 -11.34
CA GLN A 48 -11.89 -9.77 -12.01
C GLN A 48 -12.15 -8.52 -11.15
N GLN A 49 -13.30 -8.43 -10.48
CA GLN A 49 -13.65 -7.29 -9.65
C GLN A 49 -12.84 -7.23 -8.35
N ILE A 50 -12.63 -8.37 -7.69
CA ILE A 50 -11.95 -8.43 -6.39
C ILE A 50 -10.43 -8.40 -6.54
N LYS A 51 -9.90 -9.00 -7.61
CA LYS A 51 -8.45 -9.12 -7.88
C LYS A 51 -8.01 -8.25 -9.04
N ALA A 52 -8.73 -7.16 -9.33
CA ALA A 52 -8.23 -6.14 -10.23
C ALA A 52 -6.77 -5.81 -9.83
N GLU A 53 -5.88 -5.71 -10.82
CA GLU A 53 -4.48 -5.37 -10.57
C GLU A 53 -4.43 -3.98 -9.92
N HIS A 54 -4.35 -3.95 -8.58
CA HIS A 54 -4.10 -2.74 -7.81
C HIS A 54 -2.63 -2.31 -7.89
N GLN A 55 -1.79 -3.07 -8.61
CA GLN A 55 -0.43 -2.68 -8.90
C GLN A 55 -0.48 -1.60 -9.99
N ILE A 56 -0.51 -0.35 -9.54
CA ILE A 56 -0.18 0.78 -10.40
C ILE A 56 1.22 0.45 -10.96
N PRO A 57 1.41 0.38 -12.28
CA PRO A 57 2.74 0.16 -12.84
C PRO A 57 3.64 1.23 -12.22
N SER A 58 4.69 0.80 -11.52
CA SER A 58 5.59 1.72 -10.85
C SER A 58 6.13 2.66 -11.92
N GLY A 59 5.69 3.92 -11.86
CA GLY A 59 6.17 4.95 -12.76
C GLY A 59 7.68 5.06 -12.66
N LEU A 60 8.31 5.60 -13.69
CA LEU A 60 9.74 5.86 -13.67
C LEU A 60 10.05 6.77 -12.47
N LEU A 61 10.79 6.27 -11.48
CA LEU A 61 11.16 7.04 -10.30
C LEU A 61 11.98 8.25 -10.75
N GLN A 62 11.37 9.43 -10.76
CA GLN A 62 12.08 10.65 -11.13
C GLN A 62 13.07 10.98 -10.02
N SER A 63 14.36 10.81 -10.32
CA SER A 63 15.42 11.21 -9.41
C SER A 63 15.31 12.72 -9.17
N ILE A 64 15.04 13.07 -7.92
CA ILE A 64 15.00 14.47 -7.51
C ILE A 64 16.45 15.00 -7.63
N MET A 65 16.67 16.14 -8.31
CA MET A 65 18.01 16.76 -8.46
C MET A 65 18.72 16.92 -7.11
N ILE A 66 20.01 16.57 -6.98
CA ILE A 66 20.74 16.76 -5.71
C ILE A 66 20.89 18.28 -5.47
N PRO A 67 20.47 18.80 -4.31
CA PRO A 67 20.69 20.22 -3.99
C PRO A 67 22.18 20.54 -3.88
N GLU A 68 22.57 21.77 -4.20
CA GLU A 68 23.95 22.25 -4.11
C GLU A 68 24.29 22.75 -2.70
N TRP A 69 23.29 23.27 -1.98
CA TRP A 69 23.50 23.92 -0.68
C TRP A 69 22.70 23.26 0.45
N LYS A 70 23.26 23.29 1.66
CA LYS A 70 22.53 22.85 2.87
C LYS A 70 21.24 23.65 3.01
N TRP A 71 20.18 22.99 3.47
CA TRP A 71 18.85 23.58 3.66
C TRP A 71 18.13 24.01 2.37
N GLU A 72 18.65 23.69 1.18
CA GLU A 72 18.00 24.01 -0.10
C GLU A 72 16.78 23.10 -0.36
N ARG A 73 16.87 21.81 0.02
CA ARG A 73 15.72 20.91 0.00
C ARG A 73 15.54 20.23 1.36
N ILE A 74 14.48 20.65 2.04
CA ILE A 74 14.06 20.10 3.32
C ILE A 74 12.75 19.32 3.10
N THR A 75 12.70 18.09 3.59
CA THR A 75 11.46 17.31 3.65
C THR A 75 11.00 17.21 5.10
N MET A 76 9.70 17.32 5.33
CA MET A 76 9.09 17.28 6.66
C MET A 76 8.02 16.20 6.70
N ASP A 77 7.97 15.43 7.78
CA ASP A 77 6.97 14.38 7.98
C ASP A 77 6.65 14.19 9.47
N PHE A 78 5.52 13.55 9.79
CA PHE A 78 5.13 13.21 11.15
C PHE A 78 5.00 11.69 11.32
N VAL A 79 5.69 11.17 12.32
CA VAL A 79 5.45 9.81 12.82
C VAL A 79 4.48 9.92 13.99
N SER A 80 3.20 9.63 13.75
CA SER A 80 2.11 9.68 14.74
C SER A 80 1.67 8.29 15.21
N GLY A 81 0.84 8.23 16.25
CA GLY A 81 0.31 6.96 16.77
C GLY A 81 1.29 6.21 17.68
N LEU A 82 2.27 6.94 18.26
CA LEU A 82 3.20 6.37 19.20
C LEU A 82 2.50 6.06 20.53
N PRO A 83 2.91 5.00 21.25
CA PRO A 83 2.38 4.71 22.58
C PRO A 83 2.56 5.93 23.47
N LEU A 84 1.47 6.46 24.02
CA LEU A 84 1.46 7.69 24.82
C LEU A 84 2.41 7.54 26.03
N PRO A 85 3.54 8.26 26.06
CA PRO A 85 4.37 8.32 27.26
C PRO A 85 3.75 9.32 28.25
N LEU A 86 4.19 9.25 29.52
CA LEU A 86 3.69 10.05 30.65
C LEU A 86 3.72 11.60 30.43
N GLY A 87 4.34 12.07 29.34
CA GLY A 87 4.48 13.47 28.94
C GLY A 87 3.58 13.96 27.79
N LYS A 88 2.53 13.21 27.39
CA LYS A 88 1.52 13.61 26.37
C LYS A 88 2.07 13.98 24.97
N LYS A 89 3.24 13.47 24.59
CA LYS A 89 3.78 13.61 23.22
C LYS A 89 3.58 12.29 22.48
N ASP A 90 2.75 12.32 21.44
CA ASP A 90 2.28 11.14 20.70
C ASP A 90 2.80 11.08 19.26
N ALA A 91 3.63 12.06 18.88
CA ALA A 91 4.24 12.11 17.57
C ALA A 91 5.67 12.66 17.57
N ILE A 92 6.39 12.32 16.51
CA ILE A 92 7.72 12.86 16.21
C ILE A 92 7.62 13.63 14.88
N TRP A 93 7.98 14.90 14.91
CA TRP A 93 8.18 15.70 13.71
C TRP A 93 9.59 15.46 13.18
N VAL A 94 9.68 14.93 11.97
CA VAL A 94 10.92 14.60 11.29
C VAL A 94 11.21 15.69 10.26
N ILE A 95 12.37 16.32 10.36
CA ILE A 95 12.84 17.35 9.41
C ILE A 95 14.15 16.83 8.82
N VAL A 96 14.18 16.57 7.52
CA VAL A 96 15.36 16.03 6.84
C VAL A 96 15.89 17.05 5.84
N ASP A 97 17.13 17.49 6.04
CA ASP A 97 17.93 18.11 4.99
C ASP A 97 18.61 17.00 4.19
N ARG A 98 18.26 16.90 2.90
CA ARG A 98 18.73 15.82 2.02
C ARG A 98 20.26 15.69 1.94
N LEU A 99 21.00 16.78 2.18
CA LEU A 99 22.46 16.76 2.10
C LEU A 99 23.15 16.28 3.37
N LYS A 100 22.51 16.35 4.55
CA LYS A 100 23.30 16.33 5.78
C LYS A 100 22.67 15.76 7.04
N SER A 101 21.45 16.15 7.39
CA SER A 101 20.93 15.92 8.74
C SER A 101 19.45 15.59 8.77
N ALA A 102 19.09 14.76 9.74
CA ALA A 102 17.72 14.55 10.15
C ALA A 102 17.57 15.07 11.59
N HIS A 103 16.53 15.87 11.81
CA HIS A 103 16.16 16.41 13.10
C HIS A 103 14.82 15.80 13.53
N PHE A 104 14.78 15.31 14.76
CA PHE A 104 13.61 14.67 15.35
C PHE A 104 13.12 15.50 16.52
N VAL A 105 11.92 16.04 16.41
CA VAL A 105 11.31 16.87 17.44
C VAL A 105 10.10 16.14 18.02
N SER A 106 10.12 15.84 19.31
CA SER A 106 8.96 15.24 19.97
C SER A 106 7.85 16.29 20.14
N VAL A 107 6.69 16.01 19.58
CA VAL A 107 5.53 16.91 19.53
C VAL A 107 4.27 16.23 20.06
N ARG A 108 3.25 17.04 20.34
CA ARG A 108 1.89 16.57 20.62
C ARG A 108 1.03 16.88 19.40
N THR A 109 0.34 15.88 18.88
CA THR A 109 -0.57 16.03 17.76
C THR A 109 -1.88 16.58 18.28
N GLU A 110 -2.18 17.84 17.97
CA GLU A 110 -3.52 18.39 18.16
C GLU A 110 -4.25 18.26 16.82
N ILE A 111 -4.96 17.15 16.64
CA ILE A 111 -5.87 17.02 15.49
C ILE A 111 -7.01 18.02 15.74
N ARG A 112 -6.96 19.16 15.04
CA ARG A 112 -8.10 20.08 14.97
C ARG A 112 -9.08 19.49 13.96
N ASP A 113 -10.13 18.85 14.44
CA ASP A 113 -11.28 18.39 13.65
C ASP A 113 -12.10 19.59 13.12
N SER A 114 -11.50 20.44 12.28
CA SER A 114 -12.22 21.52 11.59
C SER A 114 -11.90 21.49 10.09
N PRO A 115 -12.88 21.26 9.21
CA PRO A 115 -12.65 21.06 7.77
C PRO A 115 -12.21 22.30 6.98
N HIS A 116 -11.87 23.45 7.59
CA HIS A 116 -12.00 24.74 6.91
C HIS A 116 -10.89 25.80 7.06
N ASP A 117 -9.66 25.50 7.52
CA ASP A 117 -8.63 26.57 7.53
C ASP A 117 -7.19 26.07 7.31
N PHE A 118 -6.90 25.54 6.12
CA PHE A 118 -5.53 25.36 5.62
C PHE A 118 -5.04 26.71 5.04
N GLY A 119 -4.60 27.64 5.90
CA GLY A 119 -4.09 28.91 5.35
C GLY A 119 -3.70 30.04 6.29
N ARG A 120 -3.87 29.94 7.61
CA ARG A 120 -3.57 31.06 8.50
C ARG A 120 -2.77 30.66 9.73
N ASN A 121 -1.45 30.58 9.56
CA ASN A 121 -0.49 31.33 10.38
C ASN A 121 0.94 30.92 10.04
N CYS A 122 1.47 31.48 8.94
CA CYS A 122 2.90 31.75 8.87
C CYS A 122 3.13 33.05 9.65
N LYS A 123 3.41 32.95 10.95
CA LYS A 123 4.06 34.05 11.69
C LYS A 123 5.52 33.68 11.85
N ARG A 124 6.36 34.44 11.14
CA ARG A 124 7.82 34.51 11.34
C ARG A 124 8.14 34.59 12.83
N LEU A 125 8.99 33.69 13.28
CA LEU A 125 10.06 33.98 14.22
C LEU A 125 11.37 33.55 13.56
#